data_AF-A0A3Q3WZ32-F1
#
_entry.id   AF-A0A3Q3WZ32-F1
#
_cell.length_a   1.000
_cell.length_b   1.000
_cell.length_c   1.000
_cell.angle_alpha   90.00
_cell.angle_beta   90.00
_cell.angle_gamma   90.00
#
_symmetry.space_group_name_H-M   'P 1'
#
loop_
_entity.id
_entity.type
_entity.pdbx_description
1 polymer ?
#
loop_
_entity_poly.entity_id
_entity_poly.type
_entity_poly.pdbx_seq_one_letter_code
_entity_poly.pdbx_strand_id
1 'polypeptide(L)'
;MGVSSRMLCLYNLPVRGLQMQYGGLSAGNKAAGRSKVTGRVQSESAQKAQRAACFPGLGFFYKANKEVYNFVEQKITIEEGIDSYSGMIWPAALALCHYLDTHRERVNFVDKAVLEIGAGTGLVSVVAVLLGAWVTATDLPGALSNLRVNLSRNTRGRCRHTPQVEALPWGHDLESTYPTSVYHYDYVLAADVVYHHDFLDQLLATMKHFCRPGTTVIWANKVRFESDLTFLENFKKAFHTQLLAEDGDMKIFMQWDLAMMTK
;
A
#
# COMPACT_ATOMS: atom_id res chain seq x y z
N MET A 1 -29.91 6.60 -12.45
CA MET A 1 -29.41 5.21 -12.53
C MET A 1 -28.75 4.91 -11.20
N GLY A 2 -29.37 4.04 -10.40
CA GLY A 2 -29.10 3.91 -8.96
C GLY A 2 -27.85 3.11 -8.66
N VAL A 3 -26.96 3.69 -7.87
CA VAL A 3 -25.81 3.01 -7.27
C VAL A 3 -26.36 2.01 -6.25
N SER A 4 -26.00 0.74 -6.38
CA SER A 4 -26.52 -0.37 -5.57
C SER A 4 -26.21 -0.16 -4.08
N SER A 5 -27.25 -0.29 -3.24
CA SER A 5 -27.23 -0.13 -1.77
C SER A 5 -26.21 -1.04 -1.04
N ARG A 6 -25.62 -2.03 -1.72
CA ARG A 6 -24.51 -2.84 -1.18
C ARG A 6 -23.15 -2.10 -1.13
N MET A 7 -23.02 -0.95 -1.80
CA MET A 7 -21.78 -0.18 -1.93
C MET A 7 -21.41 0.59 -0.65
N LEU A 8 -22.37 0.90 0.21
CA LEU A 8 -22.19 1.68 1.45
C LEU A 8 -21.46 0.95 2.58
N CYS A 9 -21.26 -0.38 2.48
CA CYS A 9 -20.74 -1.18 3.59
C CYS A 9 -19.21 -1.42 3.53
N LEU A 10 -18.59 -1.31 2.36
CA LEU A 10 -17.15 -1.59 2.21
C LEU A 10 -16.25 -0.40 2.60
N TYR A 11 -16.73 0.84 2.44
CA TYR A 11 -15.91 2.05 2.68
C TYR A 11 -15.93 2.58 4.12
N ASN A 12 -16.78 2.00 4.97
CA ASN A 12 -16.93 2.36 6.39
C ASN A 12 -16.39 1.29 7.36
N LEU A 13 -15.62 0.31 6.88
CA LEU A 13 -14.95 -0.61 7.79
C LEU A 13 -13.91 0.18 8.62
N PRO A 14 -13.97 0.10 9.96
CA PRO A 14 -12.99 0.76 10.80
C PRO A 14 -11.61 0.20 10.44
N VAL A 15 -10.66 1.08 10.09
CA VAL A 15 -9.24 0.74 10.10
C VAL A 15 -8.97 0.23 11.51
N ARG A 16 -8.66 -1.06 11.66
CA ARG A 16 -8.30 -1.61 12.97
C ARG A 16 -7.12 -0.80 13.47
N GLY A 17 -7.33 -0.03 14.53
CA GLY A 17 -6.37 0.95 15.01
C GLY A 17 -5.05 0.27 15.39
N LEU A 18 -3.98 0.61 14.68
CA LEU A 18 -2.63 0.47 15.19
C LEU A 18 -2.41 1.59 16.21
N GLN A 19 -2.72 1.30 17.48
CA GLN A 19 -2.21 2.09 18.60
C GLN A 19 -0.92 1.40 19.08
N MET A 20 0.22 1.75 18.47
CA MET A 20 1.53 1.29 18.93
C MET A 20 1.94 2.08 20.17
N GLN A 21 2.06 1.38 21.30
CA GLN A 21 2.66 1.93 22.51
C GLN A 21 4.14 2.22 22.26
N TYR A 22 4.54 3.48 22.36
CA TYR A 22 5.94 3.85 22.42
C TYR A 22 6.54 3.41 23.77
N GLY A 23 7.28 2.30 23.77
CA GLY A 23 8.09 1.87 24.89
C GLY A 23 9.38 2.69 24.96
N GLY A 24 9.37 3.79 25.73
CA GLY A 24 10.57 4.54 26.08
C GLY A 24 11.31 3.89 27.25
N LEU A 25 12.58 3.57 27.02
CA LEU A 25 13.52 3.03 28.01
C LEU A 25 13.81 4.02 29.15
N SER A 26 13.64 3.51 30.38
CA SER A 26 14.46 3.67 31.60
C SER A 26 15.16 5.01 31.89
N ALA A 27 14.75 5.66 32.98
CA ALA A 27 15.64 6.35 33.89
C ALA A 27 15.45 5.77 35.29
N GLY A 28 16.52 5.20 35.85
CA GLY A 28 16.51 4.60 37.18
C GLY A 28 16.54 5.63 38.30
N ASN A 29 15.94 5.30 39.45
CA ASN A 29 16.53 5.59 40.75
C ASN A 29 15.94 4.73 41.87
N LYS A 30 16.82 4.40 42.82
CA LYS A 30 16.67 3.48 43.96
C LYS A 30 15.70 3.98 45.03
N ALA A 31 15.04 3.06 45.75
CA ALA A 31 15.01 3.03 47.22
C ALA A 31 14.36 1.73 47.77
N ALA A 32 14.80 1.33 48.96
CA ALA A 32 14.65 0.03 49.60
C ALA A 32 13.38 -0.13 50.49
N GLY A 33 12.98 -1.38 50.78
CA GLY A 33 12.02 -1.72 51.84
C GLY A 33 11.69 -3.22 51.98
N ARG A 34 12.18 -3.85 53.07
CA ARG A 34 11.80 -5.17 53.67
C ARG A 34 10.28 -5.23 54.01
N SER A 35 9.53 -6.33 54.23
CA SER A 35 9.75 -7.75 54.56
C SER A 35 8.41 -8.54 54.57
N LYS A 36 8.48 -9.87 54.33
CA LYS A 36 7.74 -11.00 54.96
C LYS A 36 6.26 -11.35 54.60
N VAL A 37 6.02 -12.57 54.06
CA VAL A 37 5.36 -13.78 54.67
C VAL A 37 3.82 -13.77 54.46
N THR A 38 3.03 -14.79 54.05
CA THR A 38 3.05 -16.27 53.89
C THR A 38 1.84 -16.68 53.03
N GLY A 39 1.85 -17.88 52.43
CA GLY A 39 0.60 -18.58 52.06
C GLY A 39 0.72 -19.60 50.92
N ARG A 40 0.96 -20.88 51.27
CA ARG A 40 0.82 -22.05 50.39
C ARG A 40 -0.64 -22.49 50.35
N VAL A 41 -1.14 -22.84 49.15
CA VAL A 41 -2.03 -24.00 48.95
C VAL A 41 -1.61 -24.69 47.65
N GLN A 42 -1.40 -26.01 47.72
CA GLN A 42 -1.10 -26.92 46.62
C GLN A 42 -2.36 -27.72 46.23
N SER A 43 -2.49 -28.05 44.94
CA SER A 43 -2.88 -29.38 44.42
C SER A 43 -2.61 -29.37 42.90
N GLU A 44 -1.56 -30.01 42.37
CA GLU A 44 -1.32 -31.45 42.10
C GLU A 44 -2.10 -32.06 40.92
N SER A 45 -1.43 -32.17 39.76
CA SER A 45 -1.25 -33.39 38.92
C SER A 45 -0.52 -32.98 37.61
N ALA A 46 0.80 -33.19 37.43
CA ALA A 46 1.53 -34.44 37.11
C ALA A 46 0.98 -35.13 35.83
N GLN A 47 1.69 -35.45 34.74
CA GLN A 47 3.11 -35.62 34.36
C GLN A 47 3.17 -35.51 32.80
N LYS A 48 4.07 -34.75 32.17
CA LYS A 48 5.51 -34.99 31.89
C LYS A 48 5.81 -36.03 30.78
N ALA A 49 6.30 -35.55 29.63
CA ALA A 49 7.38 -36.10 28.77
C ALA A 49 7.26 -35.49 27.35
N GLN A 50 8.02 -34.47 26.97
CA GLN A 50 9.41 -34.55 26.53
C GLN A 50 9.65 -35.52 25.37
N ARG A 51 9.63 -34.99 24.15
CA ARG A 51 10.48 -35.42 23.03
C ARG A 51 10.82 -34.20 22.17
N ALA A 52 12.02 -33.67 22.41
CA ALA A 52 12.73 -32.82 21.48
C ALA A 52 13.69 -33.70 20.68
N ALA A 53 13.56 -33.67 19.36
CA ALA A 53 14.50 -34.04 18.28
C ALA A 53 13.64 -34.21 17.02
N CYS A 54 13.89 -33.66 15.84
CA CYS A 54 15.10 -33.12 15.23
C CYS A 54 14.63 -32.43 13.94
N PHE A 55 14.91 -31.14 13.72
CA PHE A 55 15.15 -30.48 12.41
C PHE A 55 15.40 -28.97 12.70
N PRO A 56 16.57 -28.40 12.37
CA PRO A 56 16.83 -26.99 12.58
C PRO A 56 16.31 -26.17 11.39
N GLY A 57 15.55 -25.12 11.69
CA GLY A 57 15.29 -24.02 10.74
C GLY A 57 13.96 -24.07 10.00
N LEU A 58 12.84 -23.92 10.70
CA LEU A 58 11.71 -23.17 10.17
C LEU A 58 10.95 -22.56 11.35
N GLY A 59 11.07 -21.24 11.51
CA GLY A 59 10.34 -20.49 12.51
C GLY A 59 8.83 -20.70 12.36
N PHE A 60 8.17 -20.77 13.52
CA PHE A 60 6.74 -20.97 13.71
C PHE A 60 5.88 -20.29 12.63
N PHE A 61 5.05 -21.09 11.95
CA PHE A 61 3.94 -20.61 11.14
C PHE A 61 2.90 -19.92 12.02
N TYR A 62 2.78 -18.59 11.91
CA TYR A 62 1.52 -17.90 12.14
C TYR A 62 0.92 -17.61 10.77
N LYS A 63 -0.15 -18.32 10.42
CA LYS A 63 -0.85 -18.19 9.13
C LYS A 63 -2.24 -17.61 9.39
N ALA A 64 -2.36 -16.29 9.42
CA ALA A 64 -3.63 -15.59 9.52
C ALA A 64 -3.60 -14.27 8.74
N ASN A 65 -4.72 -13.97 8.08
CA ASN A 65 -5.05 -12.79 7.26
C ASN A 65 -4.70 -12.88 5.78
N LYS A 66 -5.42 -13.77 5.08
CA LYS A 66 -5.58 -13.70 3.62
C LYS A 66 -6.90 -13.04 3.30
N GLU A 67 -6.87 -11.92 2.60
CA GLU A 67 -8.07 -11.26 2.08
C GLU A 67 -8.30 -11.68 0.62
N VAL A 68 -9.56 -11.80 0.24
CA VAL A 68 -9.96 -12.24 -1.09
C VAL A 68 -10.82 -11.17 -1.75
N TYR A 69 -10.38 -10.72 -2.92
CA TYR A 69 -11.07 -9.73 -3.74
C TYR A 69 -11.40 -10.30 -5.11
N ASN A 70 -12.41 -9.74 -5.77
CA ASN A 70 -12.74 -10.04 -7.15
C ASN A 70 -12.67 -8.74 -7.94
N PHE A 71 -11.68 -8.66 -8.83
CA PHE A 71 -11.51 -7.59 -9.81
C PHE A 71 -11.17 -8.22 -11.14
N VAL A 72 -11.54 -7.58 -12.25
CA VAL A 72 -11.30 -8.06 -13.61
C VAL A 72 -11.73 -9.51 -13.84
N GLU A 73 -12.84 -9.91 -13.21
CA GLU A 73 -13.39 -11.28 -13.23
C GLU A 73 -12.42 -12.36 -12.71
N GLN A 74 -11.38 -11.94 -11.98
CA GLN A 74 -10.37 -12.81 -11.39
C GLN A 74 -10.42 -12.75 -9.87
N LYS A 75 -10.28 -13.91 -9.25
CA LYS A 75 -10.06 -14.01 -7.80
C LYS A 75 -8.63 -13.60 -7.48
N ILE A 76 -8.48 -12.57 -6.66
CA ILE A 76 -7.22 -12.07 -6.13
C ILE A 76 -7.16 -12.41 -4.64
N THR A 77 -6.04 -12.98 -4.19
CA THR A 77 -5.81 -13.30 -2.77
C THR A 77 -4.58 -12.56 -2.28
N ILE A 78 -4.78 -11.63 -1.36
CA ILE A 78 -3.74 -10.81 -0.75
C ILE A 78 -3.35 -11.41 0.61
N GLU A 79 -2.06 -11.54 0.84
CA GLU A 79 -1.49 -11.83 2.14
C GLU A 79 -1.19 -10.50 2.85
N GLU A 80 -1.84 -10.30 4.00
CA GLU A 80 -1.63 -9.11 4.82
C GLU A 80 -0.59 -9.37 5.92
N GLY A 81 0.21 -8.34 6.21
CA GLY A 81 1.12 -8.27 7.34
C GLY A 81 0.57 -7.27 8.36
N ILE A 82 -0.01 -7.76 9.45
CA ILE A 82 -0.68 -6.93 10.48
C ILE A 82 0.33 -6.04 11.24
N ASP A 83 1.62 -6.35 11.14
CA ASP A 83 2.72 -5.67 11.82
C ASP A 83 3.26 -4.44 11.08
N SER A 84 2.72 -4.09 9.89
CA SER A 84 3.18 -2.94 9.12
C SER A 84 2.06 -2.25 8.35
N TYR A 85 2.17 -0.92 8.18
CA TYR A 85 1.24 -0.16 7.34
C TYR A 85 1.24 -0.63 5.88
N SER A 86 2.40 -1.04 5.35
CA SER A 86 2.54 -1.60 4.00
C SER A 86 1.99 -3.01 3.86
N GLY A 87 1.74 -3.70 4.98
CA GLY A 87 1.16 -5.04 4.99
C GLY A 87 -0.37 -5.06 4.96
N MET A 88 -1.07 -3.92 5.01
CA MET A 88 -2.54 -3.86 5.03
C MET A 88 -3.13 -3.29 3.74
N ILE A 89 -4.35 -3.70 3.41
CA ILE A 89 -5.14 -3.05 2.37
C ILE A 89 -5.78 -1.77 2.91
N TRP A 90 -5.51 -0.67 2.22
CA TRP A 90 -6.09 0.63 2.54
C TRP A 90 -7.32 0.95 1.68
N PRO A 91 -8.30 1.72 2.19
CA PRO A 91 -9.53 2.02 1.46
C PRO A 91 -9.31 2.61 0.06
N ALA A 92 -8.29 3.45 -0.14
CA ALA A 92 -8.02 4.04 -1.46
C ALA A 92 -7.56 3.01 -2.48
N ALA A 93 -6.87 1.93 -2.06
CA ALA A 93 -6.47 0.85 -2.96
C ALA A 93 -7.70 0.13 -3.53
N LEU A 94 -8.70 -0.13 -2.70
CA LEU A 94 -9.97 -0.73 -3.12
C LEU A 94 -10.75 0.19 -4.07
N ALA A 95 -10.85 1.48 -3.72
CA ALA A 95 -11.52 2.47 -4.55
C ALA A 95 -10.84 2.61 -5.92
N LEU A 96 -9.51 2.67 -5.95
CA LEU A 96 -8.74 2.75 -7.19
C LEU A 96 -8.87 1.48 -8.03
N CYS A 97 -8.78 0.28 -7.43
CA CYS A 97 -9.00 -0.98 -8.15
C CYS A 97 -10.39 -1.03 -8.79
N HIS A 98 -11.43 -0.62 -8.04
CA HIS A 98 -12.78 -0.57 -8.57
C HIS A 98 -12.91 0.41 -9.74
N TYR A 99 -12.29 1.59 -9.62
CA TYR A 99 -12.28 2.59 -10.70
C TYR A 99 -11.62 2.04 -11.97
N LEU A 100 -10.42 1.46 -11.84
CA LEU A 100 -9.66 0.89 -12.96
C LEU A 100 -10.40 -0.28 -13.63
N ASP A 101 -11.10 -1.11 -12.84
CA ASP A 101 -11.86 -2.26 -13.35
C ASP A 101 -13.11 -1.83 -14.14
N THR A 102 -13.75 -0.73 -13.72
CA THR A 102 -15.05 -0.27 -14.26
C THR A 102 -14.95 0.80 -15.36
N HIS A 103 -13.81 1.47 -15.51
CA HIS A 103 -13.62 2.59 -16.46
C HIS A 103 -12.50 2.30 -17.47
N ARG A 104 -12.45 1.06 -17.98
CA ARG A 104 -11.37 0.57 -18.88
C ARG A 104 -11.32 1.30 -20.21
N GLU A 105 -12.44 1.88 -20.65
CA GLU A 105 -12.54 2.71 -21.84
C GLU A 105 -11.86 4.07 -21.69
N ARG A 106 -11.79 4.58 -20.45
CA ARG A 106 -11.14 5.85 -20.12
C ARG A 106 -9.67 5.66 -19.76
N VAL A 107 -9.35 4.54 -19.11
CA VAL A 107 -8.00 4.20 -18.67
C VAL A 107 -7.64 2.84 -19.26
N ASN A 108 -6.92 2.84 -20.38
CA ASN A 108 -6.48 1.62 -21.05
C ASN A 108 -5.05 1.27 -20.65
N PHE A 109 -4.87 0.13 -20.01
CA PHE A 109 -3.57 -0.36 -19.53
C PHE A 109 -2.90 -1.39 -20.44
N VAL A 110 -3.56 -1.83 -21.51
CA VAL A 110 -3.00 -2.83 -22.40
C VAL A 110 -1.68 -2.32 -23.01
N ASP A 111 -0.59 -3.04 -22.71
CA ASP A 111 0.78 -2.71 -23.15
C ASP A 111 1.32 -1.36 -22.67
N LYS A 112 0.73 -0.79 -21.62
CA LYS A 112 1.18 0.49 -21.03
C LYS A 112 2.19 0.27 -19.91
N ALA A 113 3.21 1.11 -19.86
CA ALA A 113 4.18 1.15 -18.78
C ALA A 113 3.56 1.85 -17.56
N VAL A 114 3.47 1.14 -16.44
CA VAL A 114 2.80 1.60 -15.23
C VAL A 114 3.74 1.47 -14.03
N LEU A 115 3.96 2.58 -13.33
CA LEU A 115 4.65 2.61 -12.03
C LEU A 115 3.60 2.71 -10.92
N GLU A 116 3.69 1.89 -9.88
CA GLU A 116 2.96 2.13 -8.63
C GLU A 116 3.94 2.60 -7.55
N ILE A 117 3.65 3.76 -6.96
CA ILE A 117 4.39 4.35 -5.83
C ILE A 117 3.68 3.97 -4.52
N GLY A 118 4.41 3.35 -3.59
CA GLY A 118 3.86 2.95 -2.29
C GLY A 118 2.82 1.84 -2.43
N ALA A 119 3.18 0.77 -3.14
CA ALA A 119 2.26 -0.30 -3.51
C ALA A 119 1.74 -1.13 -2.31
N GLY A 120 2.44 -1.09 -1.17
CA GLY A 120 2.12 -1.87 0.03
C GLY A 120 1.99 -3.36 -0.26
N THR A 121 0.77 -3.87 -0.15
CA THR A 121 0.44 -5.28 -0.45
C THR A 121 0.43 -5.59 -1.95
N GLY A 122 0.31 -4.58 -2.81
CA GLY A 122 0.33 -4.69 -4.26
C GLY A 122 -1.02 -4.94 -4.93
N LEU A 123 -2.15 -4.74 -4.24
CA LEU A 123 -3.47 -5.00 -4.83
C LEU A 123 -3.70 -4.21 -6.12
N VAL A 124 -3.39 -2.91 -6.14
CA VAL A 124 -3.56 -2.06 -7.33
C VAL A 124 -2.63 -2.54 -8.45
N SER A 125 -1.36 -2.82 -8.15
CA SER A 125 -0.42 -3.44 -9.10
C SER A 125 -0.96 -4.74 -9.69
N VAL A 126 -1.52 -5.64 -8.88
CA VAL A 126 -2.12 -6.88 -9.39
C VAL A 126 -3.24 -6.58 -10.38
N VAL A 127 -4.16 -5.67 -10.05
CA VAL A 127 -5.25 -5.29 -10.96
C VAL A 127 -4.70 -4.68 -12.24
N ALA A 128 -3.72 -3.78 -12.15
CA ALA A 128 -3.10 -3.17 -13.33
C ALA A 128 -2.42 -4.21 -14.25
N VAL A 129 -1.71 -5.18 -13.67
CA VAL A 129 -1.09 -6.29 -14.43
C VAL A 129 -2.16 -7.12 -15.15
N LEU A 130 -3.25 -7.46 -14.47
CA LEU A 130 -4.33 -8.26 -15.05
C LEU A 130 -5.13 -7.48 -16.12
N LEU A 131 -5.11 -6.15 -16.07
CA LEU A 131 -5.59 -5.26 -17.15
C LEU A 131 -4.61 -5.16 -18.33
N GLY A 132 -3.43 -5.78 -18.25
CA GLY A 132 -2.48 -5.91 -19.36
C GLY A 132 -1.31 -4.94 -19.34
N ALA A 133 -1.05 -4.25 -18.23
CA ALA A 133 0.07 -3.32 -18.10
C ALA A 133 1.43 -3.99 -17.89
N TRP A 134 2.49 -3.30 -18.29
CA TRP A 134 3.86 -3.50 -17.83
C TRP A 134 4.05 -2.79 -16.50
N VAL A 135 3.85 -3.51 -15.39
CA VAL A 135 3.86 -2.90 -14.05
C VAL A 135 5.22 -3.00 -13.37
N THR A 136 5.70 -1.87 -12.86
CA THR A 136 6.75 -1.78 -11.85
C THR A 136 6.11 -1.36 -10.53
N ALA A 137 6.01 -2.29 -9.59
CA ALA A 137 5.44 -2.05 -8.26
C ALA A 137 6.54 -1.65 -7.30
N THR A 138 6.41 -0.51 -6.63
CA THR A 138 7.49 0.02 -5.77
C THR A 138 7.02 0.35 -4.37
N ASP A 139 7.91 0.13 -3.40
CA ASP A 139 7.71 0.47 -2.00
C ASP A 139 9.08 0.56 -1.29
N LEU A 140 9.10 0.76 0.03
CA LEU A 140 10.28 0.65 0.86
C LEU A 140 10.80 -0.80 0.92
N PRO A 141 12.12 -1.01 1.13
CA PRO A 141 12.71 -2.35 1.16
C PRO A 141 12.00 -3.38 2.06
N GLY A 142 11.44 -2.93 3.19
CA GLY A 142 10.71 -3.79 4.13
C GLY A 142 9.42 -4.40 3.57
N ALA A 143 8.77 -3.76 2.60
CA ALA A 143 7.50 -4.24 2.02
C ALA A 143 7.70 -5.20 0.83
N LEU A 144 8.87 -5.16 0.18
CA LEU A 144 9.09 -5.82 -1.11
C LEU A 144 8.91 -7.34 -1.10
N SER A 145 9.21 -7.99 0.03
CA SER A 145 9.03 -9.44 0.17
C SER A 145 7.55 -9.82 0.05
N ASN A 146 6.68 -9.17 0.82
CA ASN A 146 5.24 -9.42 0.78
C ASN A 146 4.64 -9.01 -0.57
N LEU A 147 5.04 -7.84 -1.08
CA LEU A 147 4.62 -7.34 -2.38
C LEU A 147 4.92 -8.37 -3.50
N ARG A 148 6.13 -8.94 -3.52
CA ARG A 148 6.52 -9.95 -4.52
C ARG A 148 5.72 -11.24 -4.40
N VAL A 149 5.42 -11.69 -3.17
CA VAL A 149 4.57 -12.88 -2.93
C VAL A 149 3.17 -12.64 -3.46
N ASN A 150 2.57 -11.49 -3.18
CA ASN A 150 1.23 -11.13 -3.63
C ASN A 150 1.15 -10.98 -5.14
N LEU A 151 2.09 -10.28 -5.78
CA LEU A 151 2.13 -10.15 -7.24
C LEU A 151 2.29 -11.53 -7.90
N SER A 152 3.27 -12.32 -7.47
CA SER A 152 3.54 -13.63 -8.07
C SER A 152 2.35 -14.58 -7.96
N ARG A 153 1.72 -14.65 -6.78
CA ARG A 153 0.54 -15.48 -6.54
C ARG A 153 -0.62 -15.11 -7.44
N ASN A 154 -0.81 -13.81 -7.70
CA ASN A 154 -1.99 -13.33 -8.40
C ASN A 154 -1.82 -13.18 -9.93
N THR A 155 -0.58 -13.10 -10.42
CA THR A 155 -0.32 -12.77 -11.84
C THR A 155 0.36 -13.90 -12.62
N ARG A 156 1.05 -14.84 -11.96
CA ARG A 156 1.77 -15.92 -12.64
C ARG A 156 0.81 -16.79 -13.47
N GLY A 157 1.10 -16.90 -14.77
CA GLY A 157 0.26 -17.63 -15.74
C GLY A 157 -1.07 -16.96 -16.09
N ARG A 158 -1.30 -15.73 -15.60
CA ARG A 158 -2.54 -14.95 -15.78
C ARG A 158 -2.29 -13.53 -16.30
N CYS A 159 -1.04 -13.17 -16.55
CA CYS A 159 -0.65 -11.84 -17.00
C CYS A 159 -0.10 -11.87 -18.42
N ARG A 160 -0.24 -10.74 -19.12
CA ARG A 160 0.44 -10.51 -20.39
C ARG A 160 1.92 -10.21 -20.18
N HIS A 161 2.22 -9.43 -19.16
CA HIS A 161 3.56 -8.96 -18.82
C HIS A 161 3.88 -9.33 -17.37
N THR A 162 5.06 -9.90 -17.15
CA THR A 162 5.49 -10.25 -15.79
C THR A 162 5.83 -8.97 -15.03
N PRO A 163 5.22 -8.70 -13.86
CA PRO A 163 5.48 -7.47 -13.14
C PRO A 163 6.86 -7.46 -12.48
N GLN A 164 7.39 -6.26 -12.31
CA GLN A 164 8.63 -5.99 -11.59
C GLN A 164 8.31 -5.45 -10.19
N VAL A 165 9.20 -5.71 -9.25
CA VAL A 165 9.10 -5.23 -7.87
C VAL A 165 10.45 -4.64 -7.48
N GLU A 166 10.46 -3.35 -7.15
CA GLU A 166 11.67 -2.57 -6.88
C GLU A 166 11.54 -1.68 -5.63
N ALA A 167 12.68 -1.31 -5.05
CA ALA A 167 12.72 -0.38 -3.94
C ALA A 167 12.64 1.06 -4.45
N LEU A 168 11.72 1.87 -3.93
CA LEU A 168 11.64 3.30 -4.23
C LEU A 168 11.40 4.11 -2.96
N PRO A 169 12.45 4.41 -2.17
CA PRO A 169 12.37 5.45 -1.14
C PRO A 169 12.13 6.81 -1.81
N TRP A 170 11.08 7.52 -1.38
CA TRP A 170 10.68 8.76 -2.02
C TRP A 170 11.74 9.85 -1.89
N GLY A 171 11.94 10.61 -2.98
CA GLY A 171 12.83 11.77 -3.03
C GLY A 171 14.34 11.46 -2.96
N HIS A 172 14.74 10.21 -2.77
CA HIS A 172 16.14 9.83 -2.60
C HIS A 172 16.82 9.56 -3.94
N ASP A 173 17.76 10.43 -4.35
CA ASP A 173 18.62 10.27 -5.52
C ASP A 173 17.89 9.83 -6.82
N LEU A 174 16.71 10.40 -7.06
CA LEU A 174 15.80 9.95 -8.12
C LEU A 174 16.42 9.97 -9.52
N GLU A 175 17.12 11.04 -9.93
CA GLU A 175 17.75 11.07 -11.27
C GLU A 175 18.97 10.14 -11.36
N SER A 176 19.66 9.87 -10.25
CA SER A 176 20.79 8.92 -10.27
C SER A 176 20.33 7.47 -10.31
N THR A 177 19.21 7.15 -9.65
CA THR A 177 18.71 5.77 -9.52
C THR A 177 17.71 5.43 -10.61
N TYR A 178 16.86 6.40 -10.96
CA TYR A 178 15.77 6.32 -11.93
C TYR A 178 15.88 7.47 -12.95
N PRO A 179 16.97 7.54 -13.74
CA PRO A 179 17.18 8.64 -14.68
C PRO A 179 16.00 8.78 -15.64
N THR A 180 15.49 10.01 -15.77
CA THR A 180 14.33 10.32 -16.62
C THR A 180 14.58 10.06 -18.11
N SER A 181 15.84 9.91 -18.51
CA SER A 181 16.25 9.52 -19.87
C SER A 181 16.00 8.04 -20.18
N VAL A 182 15.83 7.20 -19.16
CA VAL A 182 15.67 5.75 -19.28
C VAL A 182 14.30 5.31 -18.80
N TYR A 183 13.84 5.85 -17.67
CA TYR A 183 12.57 5.46 -17.05
C TYR A 183 11.46 6.40 -17.50
N HIS A 184 10.58 5.90 -18.35
CA HIS A 184 9.35 6.57 -18.78
C HIS A 184 8.15 5.65 -18.56
N TYR A 185 7.10 6.21 -17.98
CA TYR A 185 5.86 5.50 -17.69
C TYR A 185 4.68 6.24 -18.33
N ASP A 186 3.75 5.49 -18.93
CA ASP A 186 2.48 6.03 -19.40
C ASP A 186 1.59 6.42 -18.21
N TYR A 187 1.61 5.60 -17.14
CA TYR A 187 0.85 5.86 -15.92
C TYR A 187 1.70 5.74 -14.66
N VAL A 188 1.38 6.58 -13.68
CA VAL A 188 1.85 6.47 -12.30
C VAL A 188 0.63 6.33 -11.39
N LEU A 189 0.61 5.29 -10.57
CA LEU A 189 -0.48 5.00 -9.64
C LEU A 189 -0.01 5.23 -8.20
N ALA A 190 -0.92 5.74 -7.38
CA ALA A 190 -0.69 5.87 -5.95
C ALA A 190 -2.01 5.78 -5.19
N ALA A 191 -2.05 5.01 -4.09
CA ALA A 191 -3.26 4.82 -3.29
C ALA A 191 -2.96 4.93 -1.79
N ASP A 192 -3.61 5.88 -1.10
CA ASP A 192 -3.44 6.15 0.34
C ASP A 192 -1.97 6.38 0.77
N VAL A 193 -1.16 6.91 -0.14
CA VAL A 193 0.24 7.31 0.12
C VAL A 193 0.36 8.63 0.88
N VAL A 194 -0.73 9.41 0.99
CA VAL A 194 -0.76 10.65 1.77
C VAL A 194 -1.45 10.36 3.09
N TYR A 195 -0.66 10.31 4.15
CA TYR A 195 -1.08 10.16 5.53
C TYR A 195 -0.09 10.88 6.46
N HIS A 196 -0.24 10.71 7.78
CA HIS A 196 0.61 11.37 8.77
C HIS A 196 2.05 10.79 8.77
N HIS A 197 2.95 11.45 8.04
CA HIS A 197 4.40 11.20 8.04
C HIS A 197 5.18 12.43 7.53
N ASP A 198 6.48 12.48 7.78
CA ASP A 198 7.33 13.64 7.46
C ASP A 198 7.77 13.72 5.98
N PHE A 199 7.47 12.68 5.19
CA PHE A 199 7.98 12.52 3.81
C PHE A 199 7.05 13.02 2.68
N LEU A 200 6.09 13.90 2.98
CA LEU A 200 5.11 14.37 1.98
C LEU A 200 5.75 15.21 0.86
N ASP A 201 6.76 16.02 1.16
CA ASP A 201 7.46 16.79 0.12
C ASP A 201 8.27 15.89 -0.81
N GLN A 202 8.89 14.84 -0.27
CA GLN A 202 9.63 13.83 -1.01
C GLN A 202 8.71 12.99 -1.89
N LEU A 203 7.50 12.67 -1.40
CA LEU A 203 6.46 12.03 -2.21
C LEU A 203 6.08 12.90 -3.40
N LEU A 204 5.81 14.19 -3.19
CA LEU A 204 5.47 15.12 -4.28
C LEU A 204 6.62 15.26 -5.28
N ALA A 205 7.87 15.33 -4.81
CA ALA A 205 9.05 15.35 -5.67
C ALA A 205 9.15 14.06 -6.52
N THR A 206 8.85 12.90 -5.93
CA THR A 206 8.82 11.61 -6.63
C THR A 206 7.74 11.58 -7.70
N MET A 207 6.52 12.04 -7.38
CA MET A 207 5.45 12.14 -8.38
C MET A 207 5.83 13.07 -9.54
N LYS A 208 6.47 14.20 -9.26
CA LYS A 208 6.96 15.15 -10.29
C LYS A 208 8.04 14.54 -11.17
N HIS A 209 8.95 13.77 -10.59
CA HIS A 209 10.05 13.12 -11.30
C HIS A 209 9.53 12.18 -12.40
N PHE A 210 8.52 11.37 -12.07
CA PHE A 210 7.95 10.39 -12.99
C PHE A 210 6.81 10.96 -13.86
N CYS A 211 6.17 12.06 -13.46
CA CYS A 211 5.18 12.75 -14.28
C CYS A 211 5.85 13.59 -15.39
N ARG A 212 6.15 12.94 -16.52
CA ARG A 212 6.75 13.56 -17.70
C ARG A 212 5.68 13.84 -18.76
N PRO A 213 5.99 14.58 -19.84
CA PRO A 213 5.11 14.67 -20.99
C PRO A 213 4.69 13.28 -21.48
N GLY A 214 3.38 13.06 -21.57
CA GLY A 214 2.77 11.78 -21.94
C GLY A 214 2.44 10.86 -20.75
N THR A 215 2.84 11.22 -19.54
CA THR A 215 2.52 10.46 -18.32
C THR A 215 1.25 10.99 -17.66
N THR A 216 0.40 10.06 -17.23
CA THR A 216 -0.79 10.36 -16.41
C THR A 216 -0.60 9.83 -14.99
N VAL A 217 -0.70 10.66 -13.96
CA VAL A 217 -0.76 10.15 -12.57
C VAL A 217 -2.22 9.96 -12.18
N ILE A 218 -2.56 8.80 -11.62
CA ILE A 218 -3.85 8.52 -10.99
C ILE A 218 -3.61 8.28 -9.52
N TRP A 219 -4.10 9.19 -8.69
CA TRP A 219 -3.90 9.17 -7.25
C TRP A 219 -5.25 9.09 -6.52
N ALA A 220 -5.41 8.06 -5.69
CA ALA A 220 -6.56 7.89 -4.81
C ALA A 220 -6.14 8.11 -3.35
N ASN A 221 -6.94 8.85 -2.58
CA ASN A 221 -6.68 9.05 -1.16
C ASN A 221 -7.99 9.26 -0.39
N LYS A 222 -8.05 8.72 0.83
CA LYS A 222 -9.03 9.16 1.82
C LYS A 222 -8.47 10.37 2.56
N VAL A 223 -9.19 11.49 2.54
CA VAL A 223 -8.84 12.68 3.33
C VAL A 223 -9.15 12.39 4.79
N ARG A 224 -8.14 12.46 5.66
CA ARG A 224 -8.25 12.17 7.09
C ARG A 224 -7.87 13.38 7.93
N PHE A 225 -6.88 14.16 7.49
CA PHE A 225 -6.30 15.26 8.24
C PHE A 225 -6.06 16.50 7.36
N GLU A 226 -5.85 17.66 8.01
CA GLU A 226 -5.54 18.93 7.34
C GLU A 226 -4.24 18.87 6.52
N SER A 227 -3.27 18.03 6.93
CA SER A 227 -2.06 17.75 6.16
C SER A 227 -2.38 17.19 4.77
N ASP A 228 -3.44 16.39 4.64
CA ASP A 228 -3.83 15.76 3.39
C ASP A 228 -4.42 16.81 2.43
N LEU A 229 -5.14 17.80 2.98
CA LEU A 229 -5.64 18.96 2.24
C LEU A 229 -4.47 19.85 1.79
N THR A 230 -3.51 20.10 2.67
CA THR A 230 -2.29 20.85 2.34
C THR A 230 -1.51 20.18 1.21
N PHE A 231 -1.35 18.86 1.26
CA PHE A 231 -0.72 18.10 0.17
C PHE A 231 -1.54 18.21 -1.12
N LEU A 232 -2.86 18.06 -1.05
CA LEU A 232 -3.74 18.19 -2.21
C LEU A 232 -3.62 19.56 -2.89
N GLU A 233 -3.52 20.64 -2.12
CA GLU A 233 -3.28 21.98 -2.66
C GLU A 233 -1.92 22.08 -3.36
N ASN A 234 -0.86 21.56 -2.75
CA ASN A 234 0.48 21.55 -3.35
C ASN A 234 0.54 20.67 -4.61
N PHE A 235 -0.20 19.55 -4.61
CA PHE A 235 -0.38 18.69 -5.77
C PHE A 235 -1.08 19.43 -6.91
N LYS A 236 -2.20 20.14 -6.64
CA LYS A 236 -2.91 20.94 -7.64
C LYS A 236 -2.10 22.12 -8.18
N LYS A 237 -1.19 22.69 -7.37
CA LYS A 237 -0.26 23.73 -7.82
C LYS A 237 0.84 23.16 -8.73
N ALA A 238 1.20 21.89 -8.54
CA ALA A 238 2.24 21.22 -9.31
C ALA A 238 1.74 20.66 -10.65
N PHE A 239 0.47 20.27 -10.73
CA PHE A 239 -0.07 19.48 -11.83
C PHE A 239 -1.42 19.99 -12.33
N HIS A 240 -1.71 19.82 -13.62
CA HIS A 240 -3.07 19.99 -14.10
C HIS A 240 -3.92 18.83 -13.60
N THR A 241 -4.85 19.10 -12.68
CA THR A 241 -5.56 18.08 -11.92
C THR A 241 -7.05 18.05 -12.27
N GLN A 242 -7.57 16.87 -12.60
CA GLN A 242 -8.98 16.57 -12.74
C GLN A 242 -9.43 15.61 -11.61
N LEU A 243 -10.55 15.92 -10.95
CA LEU A 243 -11.22 14.98 -10.06
C LEU A 243 -11.98 13.95 -10.91
N LEU A 244 -11.66 12.67 -10.75
CA LEU A 244 -12.30 11.57 -11.47
C LEU A 244 -13.52 11.00 -10.75
N ALA A 245 -13.41 10.87 -9.43
CA ALA A 245 -14.45 10.31 -8.57
C ALA A 245 -14.31 10.85 -7.15
N GLU A 246 -15.44 10.98 -6.45
CA GLU A 246 -15.52 11.41 -5.06
C GLU A 246 -16.66 10.65 -4.37
N ASP A 247 -16.36 10.10 -3.19
CA ASP A 247 -17.35 9.45 -2.31
C ASP A 247 -16.98 9.72 -0.84
N GLY A 248 -17.71 10.66 -0.23
CA GLY A 248 -17.38 11.19 1.09
C GLY A 248 -15.95 11.74 1.14
N ASP A 249 -15.12 11.16 2.01
CA ASP A 249 -13.73 11.56 2.17
C ASP A 249 -12.79 10.93 1.13
N MET A 250 -13.26 9.98 0.33
CA MET A 250 -12.46 9.33 -0.71
C MET A 250 -12.45 10.16 -1.99
N LYS A 251 -11.26 10.43 -2.53
CA LYS A 251 -11.09 11.18 -3.77
C LYS A 251 -10.13 10.45 -4.71
N ILE A 252 -10.45 10.41 -6.00
CA ILE A 252 -9.58 9.90 -7.07
C ILE A 252 -9.29 11.05 -8.02
N PHE A 253 -8.01 11.36 -8.20
CA PHE A 253 -7.52 12.39 -9.09
C PHE A 253 -6.79 11.78 -10.28
N MET A 254 -6.94 12.40 -11.44
CA MET A 254 -6.12 12.18 -12.62
C MET A 254 -5.41 13.47 -12.96
N GLN A 255 -4.15 13.38 -13.34
CA GLN A 255 -3.39 14.55 -13.72
C GLN A 255 -2.43 14.26 -14.87
N TRP A 256 -2.01 15.33 -15.54
CA TRP A 256 -0.99 15.32 -16.59
C TRP A 256 -0.19 16.64 -16.55
N ASP A 257 1.00 16.63 -17.16
CA ASP A 257 1.88 17.80 -17.22
C ASP A 257 1.25 18.95 -18.04
N LEU A 258 1.39 20.18 -17.52
CA LEU A 258 0.86 21.44 -18.09
C LEU A 258 1.40 21.71 -19.51
N ALA A 259 2.59 21.20 -19.84
CA ALA A 259 3.19 21.35 -21.17
C ALA A 259 2.40 20.64 -22.30
N MET A 260 1.39 19.85 -21.98
CA MET A 260 0.56 19.15 -22.97
C MET A 260 -0.60 19.99 -23.54
N MET A 261 -0.91 21.17 -22.99
CA MET A 261 -2.03 22.00 -23.46
C MET A 261 -1.65 23.15 -24.43
N THR A 262 -0.37 23.27 -24.80
CA THR A 262 0.14 24.32 -25.72
C THR A 262 0.46 23.82 -27.13
N LYS A 263 -0.22 22.77 -27.62
CA LYS A 263 -0.17 22.38 -29.03
C LYS A 263 -1.57 22.24 -29.63
#